data_AF-A0A9D6HUD2-F1
#
_entry.id   AF-A0A9D6HUD2-F1
#
_cell.length_a   1.000
_cell.length_b   1.000
_cell.length_c   1.000
_cell.angle_alpha   90.00
_cell.angle_beta   90.00
_cell.angle_gamma   90.00
#
_symmetry.space_group_name_H-M   'P 1'
#
loop_
_entity.id
_entity.type
_entity.pdbx_description
1 polymer ?
#
loop_
_entity_poly.entity_id
_entity_poly.type
_entity_poly.pdbx_seq_one_letter_code
_entity_poly.pdbx_strand_id
1 'polypeptide(L)'
;MSGKILVVDDEQNMRYLLRITLRSEGFKVTTVAGGAEALVGVRAEMPDLVILDILMPDMDGWQVCEELRKMAPEKELPIIVLSAVAPGEQELENIHKYAISDYVVKPFEPMLLCGKIKQVLGLAAFPARDLPPLRKTEHKESRQAGYVLAPPRKTPILGAWDLVVAGGGPAGVAAATAGARNGAKTLLVERYGLPGGMATMGLGSPMVPFHHDGKPLCGGIFLELLDRLVTFGGALYPSPETDFLTSFDPELLSETALEMLEEAGVELLFHSYVFDVHTEGHKIKHLLVCGKSGRFALGAQVFVDATGDGNVSGLAGAPCLPDDRSCEEKLPVLHHIRVGGVDHREAGKLTLADLKAATELALEDKALSAIGIRFHPLPRAGEYVVVSGAAPGHGLSVGNLTRGEVLGRHAAGEMIHFLRKYVPGFDQAYLVRNPIQTQVRETRHVSGAGTVSEADIPGEDGVLWALLPQSEEPPSITADHTGGWLSHNGKPSTLHPIVIPYLSLVPNILENLLVAGRCISASRGASPALLSLGVCMGIGQVAGTAAALSRSSRIAPRNLPIGLLQRVLRNQGMLVPQQGVSALP
;
A
#
# COMPACT_ATOMS: atom_id res chain seq x y z
N MET A 1 -9.52 12.80 -33.28
CA MET A 1 -10.93 13.16 -33.00
C MET A 1 -11.47 12.13 -32.01
N SER A 2 -12.18 12.52 -30.96
CA SER A 2 -12.83 11.55 -30.05
C SER A 2 -14.09 10.99 -30.70
N GLY A 3 -14.22 9.67 -30.84
CA GLY A 3 -15.42 9.04 -31.37
C GLY A 3 -16.65 9.32 -30.49
N LYS A 4 -17.82 9.45 -31.11
CA LYS A 4 -19.13 9.58 -30.48
C LYS A 4 -19.75 8.19 -30.35
N ILE A 5 -20.08 7.78 -29.13
CA ILE A 5 -20.68 6.49 -28.85
C ILE A 5 -22.09 6.70 -28.30
N LEU A 6 -23.05 6.01 -28.88
CA LEU A 6 -24.41 5.89 -28.32
C LEU A 6 -24.51 4.57 -27.57
N VAL A 7 -24.85 4.62 -26.28
CA VAL A 7 -25.13 3.44 -25.45
C VAL A 7 -26.62 3.33 -25.23
N VAL A 8 -27.18 2.15 -25.52
CA VAL A 8 -28.61 1.84 -25.43
C VAL A 8 -28.74 0.60 -24.55
N ASP A 9 -29.31 0.76 -23.37
CA ASP A 9 -29.45 -0.30 -22.37
C ASP A 9 -30.55 0.15 -21.39
N ASP A 10 -31.50 -0.70 -20.99
CA ASP A 10 -32.60 -0.31 -20.10
C ASP A 10 -32.17 -0.23 -18.63
N GLU A 11 -31.06 -0.87 -18.26
CA GLU A 11 -30.49 -0.82 -16.92
C GLU A 11 -29.67 0.47 -16.68
N GLN A 12 -30.14 1.30 -15.75
CA GLN A 12 -29.49 2.58 -15.43
C GLN A 12 -28.04 2.42 -14.95
N ASN A 13 -27.74 1.35 -14.22
CA ASN A 13 -26.40 1.07 -13.71
C ASN A 13 -25.42 0.70 -14.83
N MET A 14 -25.86 -0.06 -15.83
CA MET A 14 -25.04 -0.42 -16.99
C MET A 14 -24.76 0.82 -17.85
N ARG A 15 -25.77 1.64 -18.13
CA ARG A 15 -25.58 2.94 -18.81
C ARG A 15 -24.58 3.84 -18.07
N TYR A 16 -24.66 3.90 -16.74
CA TYR A 16 -23.75 4.71 -15.92
C TYR A 16 -22.31 4.19 -15.99
N LEU A 17 -22.12 2.87 -15.82
CA LEU A 17 -20.82 2.19 -15.90
C LEU A 17 -20.16 2.43 -17.27
N LEU A 18 -20.88 2.17 -18.36
CA LEU A 18 -20.39 2.35 -19.72
C LEU A 18 -20.09 3.81 -20.01
N ARG A 19 -20.94 4.74 -19.56
CA ARG A 19 -20.71 6.18 -19.74
C ARG A 19 -19.44 6.65 -19.04
N ILE A 20 -19.19 6.24 -17.80
CA ILE A 20 -17.96 6.62 -17.07
C ILE A 20 -16.74 6.00 -17.75
N THR A 21 -16.77 4.70 -17.99
CA THR A 21 -15.64 3.96 -18.57
C THR A 21 -15.27 4.50 -19.95
N LEU A 22 -16.25 4.76 -20.82
CA LEU A 22 -15.99 5.25 -22.17
C LEU A 22 -15.60 6.74 -22.19
N ARG A 23 -16.12 7.55 -21.26
CA ARG A 23 -15.66 8.95 -21.11
C ARG A 23 -14.24 9.04 -20.55
N SER A 24 -13.83 8.16 -19.64
CA SER A 24 -12.44 8.11 -19.17
C SER A 24 -11.47 7.75 -20.28
N GLU A 25 -11.91 6.95 -21.25
CA GLU A 25 -11.18 6.64 -22.49
C GLU A 25 -11.24 7.76 -23.56
N GLY A 26 -11.91 8.87 -23.25
CA GLY A 26 -11.95 10.05 -24.11
C GLY A 26 -13.05 10.07 -25.16
N PHE A 27 -13.99 9.12 -25.16
CA PHE A 27 -15.15 9.13 -26.06
C PHE A 27 -16.21 10.14 -25.63
N LYS A 28 -16.95 10.68 -26.60
CA LYS A 28 -18.19 11.43 -26.31
C LYS A 28 -19.33 10.43 -26.23
N VAL A 29 -19.90 10.27 -25.04
CA VAL A 29 -20.90 9.22 -24.79
C VAL A 29 -22.27 9.83 -24.50
N THR A 30 -23.23 9.43 -25.31
CA THR A 30 -24.67 9.66 -25.11
C THR A 30 -25.31 8.33 -24.71
N THR A 31 -26.24 8.36 -23.76
CA THR A 31 -26.90 7.16 -23.25
C THR A 31 -28.40 7.33 -23.30
N VAL A 32 -29.13 6.31 -23.73
CA VAL A 32 -30.60 6.29 -23.82
C VAL A 32 -31.12 4.97 -23.25
N ALA A 33 -32.36 4.97 -22.73
CA ALA A 33 -32.89 3.85 -21.96
C ALA A 33 -33.64 2.81 -22.80
N GLY A 34 -33.92 3.09 -24.08
CA GLY A 34 -34.67 2.17 -24.91
C GLY A 34 -34.53 2.41 -26.41
N GLY A 35 -35.03 1.45 -27.19
CA GLY A 35 -34.87 1.43 -28.65
C GLY A 35 -35.45 2.65 -29.38
N ALA A 36 -36.63 3.13 -28.98
CA ALA A 36 -37.25 4.31 -29.61
C ALA A 36 -36.39 5.58 -29.41
N GLU A 37 -35.85 5.78 -28.21
CA GLU A 37 -34.93 6.88 -27.91
C GLU A 37 -33.62 6.74 -28.69
N ALA A 38 -33.13 5.51 -28.90
CA ALA A 38 -31.95 5.24 -29.72
C ALA A 38 -32.15 5.69 -31.17
N LEU A 39 -33.29 5.38 -31.78
CA LEU A 39 -33.60 5.79 -33.15
C LEU A 39 -33.72 7.32 -33.27
N VAL A 40 -34.32 7.99 -32.28
CA VAL A 40 -34.35 9.46 -32.22
C VAL A 40 -32.94 10.02 -32.06
N GLY A 41 -32.13 9.44 -31.18
CA GLY A 41 -30.75 9.86 -30.92
C GLY A 41 -29.87 9.78 -32.17
N VAL A 42 -29.92 8.65 -32.90
CA VAL A 42 -29.16 8.47 -34.15
C VAL A 42 -29.61 9.45 -35.25
N ARG A 43 -30.91 9.74 -35.34
CA ARG A 43 -31.44 10.75 -36.30
C ARG A 43 -31.04 12.17 -35.95
N ALA A 44 -30.98 12.50 -34.66
CA ALA A 44 -30.58 13.82 -34.19
C ALA A 44 -29.07 14.05 -34.37
N GLU A 45 -28.25 13.05 -34.04
CA GLU A 45 -26.80 13.10 -34.22
C GLU A 45 -26.25 11.69 -34.48
N MET A 46 -25.73 11.46 -35.68
CA MET A 46 -25.22 10.15 -36.09
C MET A 46 -23.94 9.80 -35.30
N PRO A 47 -23.91 8.71 -34.51
CA PRO A 47 -22.75 8.31 -33.72
C PRO A 47 -21.72 7.56 -34.57
N ASP A 48 -20.49 7.45 -34.06
CA ASP A 48 -19.43 6.66 -34.68
C ASP A 48 -19.55 5.16 -34.30
N LEU A 49 -20.23 4.83 -33.20
CA LEU A 49 -20.51 3.46 -32.74
C LEU A 49 -21.80 3.42 -31.91
N VAL A 50 -22.58 2.34 -32.05
CA VAL A 50 -23.68 2.01 -31.13
C VAL A 50 -23.31 0.80 -30.27
N ILE A 51 -23.54 0.90 -28.96
CA ILE A 51 -23.51 -0.22 -28.03
C ILE A 51 -24.94 -0.47 -27.59
N LEU A 52 -25.41 -1.71 -27.73
CA LEU A 52 -26.84 -2.02 -27.66
C LEU A 52 -27.09 -3.28 -26.84
N ASP A 53 -27.91 -3.17 -25.80
CA ASP A 53 -28.52 -4.33 -25.17
C ASP A 53 -29.57 -4.97 -26.09
N ILE A 54 -29.62 -6.29 -26.11
CA ILE A 54 -30.66 -7.05 -26.83
C ILE A 54 -31.96 -7.07 -26.03
N LEU A 55 -31.87 -7.25 -24.72
CA LEU A 55 -33.04 -7.52 -23.88
C LEU A 55 -33.55 -6.20 -23.31
N MET A 56 -34.51 -5.58 -24.01
CA MET A 56 -35.15 -4.34 -23.56
C MET A 56 -36.69 -4.48 -23.60
N PRO A 57 -37.44 -3.85 -22.67
CA PRO A 57 -38.87 -4.13 -22.47
C PRO A 57 -39.82 -3.75 -23.62
N ASP A 58 -39.54 -2.64 -24.31
CA ASP A 58 -40.47 -2.06 -25.30
C ASP A 58 -40.12 -2.42 -26.74
N MET A 59 -38.87 -2.17 -27.13
CA MET A 59 -38.31 -2.49 -28.44
C MET A 59 -36.99 -3.19 -28.20
N ASP A 60 -36.88 -4.45 -28.62
CA ASP A 60 -35.68 -5.25 -28.38
C ASP A 60 -34.51 -4.78 -29.27
N GLY A 61 -33.29 -5.15 -28.89
CA GLY A 61 -32.08 -4.70 -29.61
C GLY A 61 -32.02 -5.19 -31.06
N TRP A 62 -32.69 -6.29 -31.42
CA TRP A 62 -32.72 -6.78 -32.80
C TRP A 62 -33.64 -5.93 -33.69
N GLN A 63 -34.78 -5.50 -33.17
CA GLN A 63 -35.68 -4.55 -33.82
C GLN A 63 -34.99 -3.20 -34.03
N VAL A 64 -34.21 -2.74 -33.06
CA VAL A 64 -33.38 -1.52 -33.21
C VAL A 64 -32.35 -1.71 -34.33
N CYS A 65 -31.66 -2.85 -34.40
CA CYS A 65 -30.70 -3.14 -35.47
C CYS A 65 -31.36 -3.10 -36.85
N GLU A 66 -32.53 -3.72 -37.01
CA GLU A 66 -33.28 -3.72 -38.26
C GLU A 66 -33.61 -2.29 -38.73
N GLU A 67 -34.14 -1.46 -37.84
CA GLU A 67 -34.48 -0.08 -38.13
C GLU A 67 -33.26 0.79 -38.42
N LEU A 68 -32.15 0.60 -37.70
CA LEU A 68 -30.89 1.29 -37.98
C LEU A 68 -30.33 0.95 -39.38
N ARG A 69 -30.46 -0.30 -39.83
CA ARG A 69 -30.04 -0.71 -41.17
C ARG A 69 -30.94 -0.16 -42.27
N LYS A 70 -32.23 0.02 -42.02
CA LYS A 70 -33.15 0.73 -42.95
C LYS A 70 -32.84 2.22 -43.06
N MET A 71 -32.41 2.85 -41.95
CA MET A 71 -32.15 4.31 -41.91
C MET A 71 -30.81 4.72 -42.54
N ALA A 72 -29.81 3.84 -42.55
CA ALA A 72 -28.48 4.14 -43.08
C ALA A 72 -27.94 3.00 -43.98
N PRO A 73 -28.61 2.68 -45.10
CA PRO A 73 -28.25 1.53 -45.95
C PRO A 73 -26.87 1.66 -46.63
N GLU A 74 -26.33 2.89 -46.74
CA GLU A 74 -25.05 3.17 -47.39
C GLU A 74 -23.89 3.49 -46.41
N LYS A 75 -24.12 3.45 -45.08
CA LYS A 75 -23.08 3.68 -44.07
C LYS A 75 -22.89 2.45 -43.19
N GLU A 76 -21.65 1.99 -43.07
CA GLU A 76 -21.24 0.99 -42.08
C GLU A 76 -21.25 1.62 -40.68
N LEU A 77 -22.43 1.82 -40.08
CA LEU A 77 -22.53 2.17 -38.65
C LEU A 77 -22.21 0.91 -37.84
N PRO A 78 -21.06 0.85 -37.12
CA PRO A 78 -20.74 -0.31 -36.33
C PRO A 78 -21.67 -0.42 -35.13
N ILE A 79 -22.02 -1.66 -34.78
CA ILE A 79 -22.89 -1.99 -33.66
C ILE A 79 -22.21 -3.09 -32.84
N ILE A 80 -22.01 -2.85 -31.55
CA ILE A 80 -21.60 -3.87 -30.58
C ILE A 80 -22.81 -4.24 -29.73
N VAL A 81 -23.11 -5.52 -29.67
CA VAL A 81 -24.25 -6.05 -28.94
C VAL A 81 -23.81 -6.55 -27.56
N LEU A 82 -24.55 -6.20 -26.52
CA LEU A 82 -24.41 -6.71 -25.15
C LEU A 82 -25.56 -7.68 -24.85
N SER A 83 -25.26 -8.84 -24.28
CA SER A 83 -26.27 -9.87 -23.98
C SER A 83 -25.96 -10.62 -22.70
N ALA A 84 -26.98 -11.11 -21.99
CA ALA A 84 -26.81 -11.95 -20.81
C ALA A 84 -26.36 -13.39 -21.12
N VAL A 85 -26.47 -13.84 -22.37
CA VAL A 85 -26.15 -15.22 -22.79
C VAL A 85 -25.25 -15.23 -24.02
N ALA A 86 -24.49 -16.32 -24.21
CA ALA A 86 -23.73 -16.56 -25.42
C ALA A 86 -24.66 -16.75 -26.64
N PRO A 87 -24.24 -16.38 -27.86
CA PRO A 87 -25.11 -16.44 -29.04
C PRO A 87 -25.42 -17.89 -29.42
N GLY A 88 -26.71 -18.22 -29.56
CA GLY A 88 -27.20 -19.47 -30.14
C GLY A 88 -27.36 -19.37 -31.66
N GLU A 89 -27.97 -20.37 -32.29
CA GLU A 89 -28.15 -20.41 -33.75
C GLU A 89 -28.91 -19.19 -34.28
N GLN A 90 -29.96 -18.77 -33.58
CA GLN A 90 -30.79 -17.64 -33.99
C GLN A 90 -30.08 -16.28 -33.80
N GLU A 91 -29.29 -16.11 -32.74
CA GLU A 91 -28.47 -14.90 -32.56
C GLU A 91 -27.35 -14.82 -33.60
N LEU A 92 -26.75 -15.94 -33.98
CA LEU A 92 -25.73 -15.99 -35.05
C LEU A 92 -26.32 -15.57 -36.40
N GLU A 93 -27.54 -16.04 -36.74
CA GLU A 93 -28.25 -15.58 -37.94
C GLU A 93 -28.49 -14.07 -37.90
N ASN A 94 -28.91 -13.52 -36.76
CA ASN A 94 -29.14 -12.09 -36.59
C ASN A 94 -27.84 -11.26 -36.65
N ILE A 95 -26.73 -11.75 -36.07
CA ILE A 95 -25.40 -11.13 -36.17
C ILE A 95 -25.00 -10.97 -37.63
N HIS A 96 -25.19 -12.01 -38.44
CA HIS A 96 -24.90 -11.97 -39.87
C HIS A 96 -25.88 -11.06 -40.64
N LYS A 97 -27.19 -11.23 -40.40
CA LYS A 97 -28.25 -10.47 -41.10
C LYS A 97 -28.10 -8.97 -40.90
N TYR A 98 -27.75 -8.53 -39.69
CA TYR A 98 -27.62 -7.10 -39.36
C TYR A 98 -26.18 -6.60 -39.36
N ALA A 99 -25.20 -7.41 -39.80
CA ALA A 99 -23.79 -7.03 -39.83
C ALA A 99 -23.30 -6.43 -38.49
N ILE A 100 -23.50 -7.16 -37.40
CA ILE A 100 -23.04 -6.75 -36.06
C ILE A 100 -21.52 -6.85 -35.98
N SER A 101 -20.89 -5.81 -35.43
CA SER A 101 -19.43 -5.67 -35.41
C SER A 101 -18.76 -6.48 -34.30
N ASP A 102 -19.43 -6.65 -33.16
CA ASP A 102 -18.98 -7.53 -32.07
C ASP A 102 -20.18 -7.91 -31.16
N TYR A 103 -20.05 -9.04 -30.44
CA TYR A 103 -21.04 -9.54 -29.49
C TYR A 103 -20.35 -9.84 -28.16
N VAL A 104 -20.84 -9.24 -27.08
CA VAL A 104 -20.21 -9.31 -25.75
C VAL A 104 -21.22 -9.82 -24.71
N VAL A 105 -20.82 -10.87 -23.99
CA VAL A 105 -21.64 -11.51 -22.95
C VAL A 105 -21.44 -10.80 -21.61
N LYS A 106 -22.54 -10.50 -20.91
CA LYS A 106 -22.60 -9.96 -19.54
C LYS A 106 -22.47 -11.13 -18.53
N PRO A 107 -21.74 -10.96 -17.40
CA PRO A 107 -20.93 -9.79 -17.05
C PRO A 107 -19.62 -9.76 -17.84
N PHE A 108 -19.17 -8.57 -18.22
CA PHE A 108 -17.91 -8.36 -18.93
C PHE A 108 -16.99 -7.42 -18.15
N GLU A 109 -15.68 -7.55 -18.37
CA GLU A 109 -14.72 -6.58 -17.86
C GLU A 109 -14.80 -5.28 -18.71
N PRO A 110 -15.04 -4.10 -18.10
CA PRO A 110 -15.23 -2.86 -18.85
C PRO A 110 -14.05 -2.47 -19.75
N MET A 111 -12.82 -2.80 -19.34
CA MET A 111 -11.62 -2.51 -20.14
C MET A 111 -11.49 -3.41 -21.37
N LEU A 112 -11.98 -4.65 -21.29
CA LEU A 112 -12.01 -5.56 -22.43
C LEU A 112 -13.02 -5.08 -23.49
N LEU A 113 -14.17 -4.57 -23.05
CA LEU A 113 -15.13 -3.90 -23.93
C LEU A 113 -14.53 -2.63 -24.56
N CYS A 114 -13.81 -1.80 -23.80
CA CYS A 114 -13.08 -0.66 -24.36
C CYS A 114 -12.05 -1.05 -25.43
N GLY A 115 -11.36 -2.18 -25.25
CA GLY A 115 -10.46 -2.76 -26.25
C GLY A 115 -11.19 -3.11 -27.54
N LYS A 116 -12.33 -3.83 -27.44
CA LYS A 116 -13.20 -4.18 -28.58
C LYS A 116 -13.74 -2.95 -29.30
N ILE A 117 -14.18 -1.93 -28.56
CA ILE A 117 -14.68 -0.65 -29.12
C ILE A 117 -13.60 0.06 -29.94
N LYS A 118 -12.37 0.15 -29.41
CA LYS A 118 -11.24 0.78 -30.12
C LYS A 118 -10.88 0.01 -31.40
N GLN A 119 -10.91 -1.33 -31.33
CA GLN A 119 -10.70 -2.20 -32.49
C GLN A 119 -11.77 -1.98 -33.57
N VAL A 120 -13.06 -1.98 -33.20
CA VAL A 120 -14.18 -1.79 -34.11
C VAL A 120 -14.15 -0.40 -34.77
N LEU A 121 -13.77 0.64 -34.04
CA LEU A 121 -13.65 2.00 -34.57
C LEU A 121 -12.38 2.22 -35.42
N GLY A 122 -11.54 1.21 -35.62
CA GLY A 122 -10.24 1.36 -36.31
C GLY A 122 -9.30 2.33 -35.59
N LEU A 123 -9.56 2.62 -34.33
CA LEU A 123 -8.74 3.50 -33.50
C LEU A 123 -7.59 2.66 -32.98
N ALA A 124 -6.39 2.86 -33.55
CA ALA A 124 -5.16 2.39 -32.93
C ALA A 124 -5.20 2.77 -31.44
N ALA A 125 -4.99 1.78 -30.55
CA ALA A 125 -5.06 1.98 -29.10
C ALA A 125 -4.35 3.27 -28.72
N PHE A 126 -5.10 4.29 -28.25
CA PHE A 126 -4.49 5.60 -28.06
C PHE A 126 -3.49 5.59 -26.90
N PRO A 127 -2.35 6.27 -27.06
CA PRO A 127 -1.34 6.48 -26.02
C PRO A 127 -1.87 7.40 -24.92
N ALA A 128 -1.24 7.31 -23.74
CA ALA A 128 -1.40 8.28 -22.66
C ALA A 128 -1.28 9.74 -23.15
N ARG A 129 -2.10 10.64 -22.60
CA ARG A 129 -2.09 12.10 -22.89
C ARG A 129 -0.68 12.69 -22.81
N ASP A 130 -0.36 13.61 -23.73
CA ASP A 130 0.89 14.37 -23.80
C ASP A 130 1.13 15.25 -22.54
N LEU A 131 1.87 14.68 -21.59
CA LEU A 131 2.87 15.40 -20.79
C LEU A 131 4.00 15.87 -21.74
N PRO A 132 4.76 16.94 -21.43
CA PRO A 132 5.88 17.37 -22.27
C PRO A 132 6.79 16.17 -22.60
N PRO A 133 7.32 16.07 -23.83
CA PRO A 133 7.94 14.85 -24.31
C PRO A 133 9.15 14.51 -23.42
N LEU A 134 8.99 13.50 -22.57
CA LEU A 134 10.12 12.65 -22.22
C LEU A 134 10.62 12.12 -23.56
N ARG A 135 11.85 12.50 -23.94
CA ARG A 135 12.48 12.12 -25.21
C ARG A 135 12.03 10.73 -25.65
N LYS A 136 11.22 10.67 -26.71
CA LYS A 136 10.97 9.44 -27.46
C LYS A 136 12.30 9.06 -28.13
N THR A 137 13.09 8.19 -27.50
CA THR A 137 13.84 7.24 -28.31
C THR A 137 12.80 6.29 -28.89
N GLU A 138 12.56 6.43 -30.20
CA GLU A 138 11.73 5.50 -30.96
C GLU A 138 12.25 4.07 -30.74
N HIS A 139 11.53 3.26 -29.98
CA HIS A 139 11.61 1.82 -30.14
C HIS A 139 10.41 1.39 -30.98
N LYS A 140 10.62 1.40 -32.30
CA LYS A 140 9.94 0.46 -33.19
C LYS A 140 10.16 -0.94 -32.61
N GLU A 141 9.13 -1.78 -32.60
CA GLU A 141 9.36 -3.22 -32.53
C GLU A 141 10.12 -3.65 -33.79
N SER A 142 11.45 -3.50 -33.76
CA SER A 142 12.22 -4.73 -33.78
C SER A 142 11.95 -5.38 -32.42
N ARG A 143 11.48 -6.63 -32.38
CA ARG A 143 11.74 -7.42 -31.18
C ARG A 143 13.23 -7.76 -31.17
N GLN A 144 14.07 -6.75 -30.95
CA GLN A 144 15.27 -7.01 -30.17
C GLN A 144 14.79 -7.06 -28.73
N ALA A 145 14.82 -8.25 -28.12
CA ALA A 145 15.04 -8.37 -26.69
C ALA A 145 16.37 -7.68 -26.39
N GLY A 146 16.34 -6.35 -26.26
CA GLY A 146 17.51 -5.49 -26.32
C GLY A 146 17.70 -4.82 -24.98
N TYR A 147 18.60 -5.36 -24.17
CA TYR A 147 19.12 -4.63 -23.04
C TYR A 147 19.96 -3.46 -23.57
N VAL A 148 19.83 -2.29 -22.95
CA VAL A 148 20.80 -1.21 -23.18
C VAL A 148 21.93 -1.40 -22.18
N LEU A 149 23.13 -1.66 -22.68
CA LEU A 149 24.33 -1.59 -21.86
C LEU A 149 24.57 -0.12 -21.52
N ALA A 150 24.29 0.24 -20.27
CA ALA A 150 24.70 1.53 -19.76
C ALA A 150 26.23 1.62 -19.82
N PRO A 151 26.80 2.77 -20.23
CA PRO A 151 28.25 2.94 -20.22
C PRO A 151 28.82 2.66 -18.83
N PRO A 152 29.92 1.90 -18.72
CA PRO A 152 30.56 1.66 -17.44
C PRO A 152 30.97 3.00 -16.83
N ARG A 153 30.62 3.22 -15.57
CA ARG A 153 31.08 4.40 -14.82
C ARG A 153 31.69 3.95 -13.50
N LYS A 154 32.75 4.62 -13.10
CA LYS A 154 33.30 4.50 -11.75
C LYS A 154 32.29 5.11 -10.77
N THR A 155 31.98 4.37 -9.71
CA THR A 155 31.15 4.86 -8.61
C THR A 155 32.07 5.25 -7.46
N PRO A 156 32.14 6.54 -7.07
CA PRO A 156 32.96 6.96 -5.94
C PRO A 156 32.46 6.34 -4.63
N ILE A 157 33.38 5.85 -3.81
CA ILE A 157 33.10 5.42 -2.44
C ILE A 157 33.03 6.68 -1.57
N LEU A 158 31.88 6.93 -0.96
CA LEU A 158 31.66 8.11 -0.13
C LEU A 158 32.36 7.99 1.23
N GLY A 159 32.39 6.78 1.78
CA GLY A 159 32.98 6.52 3.07
C GLY A 159 32.83 5.07 3.51
N ALA A 160 33.33 4.81 4.71
CA ALA A 160 33.19 3.56 5.42
C ALA A 160 32.64 3.81 6.82
N TRP A 161 31.68 2.97 7.22
CA TRP A 161 31.01 3.01 8.50
C TRP A 161 31.13 1.66 9.20
N ASP A 162 30.82 1.61 10.50
CA ASP A 162 30.64 0.35 11.19
C ASP A 162 29.28 -0.25 10.80
N LEU A 163 28.26 0.60 10.67
CA LEU A 163 26.89 0.25 10.35
C LEU A 163 26.31 1.20 9.29
N VAL A 164 25.71 0.65 8.23
CA VAL A 164 24.83 1.39 7.32
C VAL A 164 23.41 0.82 7.43
N VAL A 165 22.45 1.68 7.73
CA VAL A 165 21.02 1.36 7.78
C VAL A 165 20.34 1.95 6.55
N ALA A 166 19.74 1.12 5.71
CA ALA A 166 19.00 1.55 4.52
C ALA A 166 17.50 1.60 4.82
N GLY A 167 16.90 2.77 4.67
CA GLY A 167 15.52 3.07 5.04
C GLY A 167 15.44 3.84 6.36
N GLY A 168 14.81 5.01 6.34
CA GLY A 168 14.54 5.89 7.48
C GLY A 168 13.11 5.74 8.00
N GLY A 169 12.45 4.61 7.72
CA GLY A 169 11.20 4.26 8.35
C GLY A 169 11.35 3.93 9.85
N PRO A 170 10.26 3.57 10.52
CA PRO A 170 10.23 3.33 11.97
C PRO A 170 11.31 2.32 12.43
N ALA A 171 11.41 1.18 11.75
CA ALA A 171 12.46 0.19 11.99
C ALA A 171 13.87 0.74 11.75
N GLY A 172 14.05 1.57 10.73
CA GLY A 172 15.34 2.15 10.38
C GLY A 172 15.81 3.21 11.38
N VAL A 173 14.91 4.08 11.83
CA VAL A 173 15.15 5.05 12.91
C VAL A 173 15.64 4.31 14.15
N ALA A 174 14.88 3.29 14.59
CA ALA A 174 15.26 2.53 15.77
C ALA A 174 16.58 1.76 15.60
N ALA A 175 16.84 1.18 14.43
CA ALA A 175 18.09 0.49 14.14
C ALA A 175 19.30 1.43 14.15
N ALA A 176 19.19 2.60 13.52
CA ALA A 176 20.29 3.54 13.47
C ALA A 176 20.59 4.14 14.85
N THR A 177 19.56 4.58 15.58
CA THR A 177 19.68 5.07 16.96
C THR A 177 20.29 4.01 17.88
N ALA A 178 19.81 2.76 17.82
CA ALA A 178 20.34 1.66 18.63
C ALA A 178 21.80 1.34 18.27
N GLY A 179 22.13 1.28 16.99
CA GLY A 179 23.50 1.01 16.54
C GLY A 179 24.50 2.06 17.05
N ALA A 180 24.14 3.34 16.90
CA ALA A 180 24.98 4.45 17.32
C ALA A 180 25.14 4.53 18.84
N ARG A 181 24.04 4.38 19.61
CA ARG A 181 24.08 4.35 21.09
C ARG A 181 24.87 3.16 21.65
N ASN A 182 25.01 2.07 20.89
CA ASN A 182 25.90 0.95 21.22
C ASN A 182 27.34 1.12 20.68
N GLY A 183 27.70 2.32 20.21
CA GLY A 183 29.07 2.71 19.85
C GLY A 183 29.51 2.39 18.42
N ALA A 184 28.58 2.05 17.51
CA ALA A 184 28.90 1.93 16.09
C ALA A 184 28.93 3.31 15.42
N LYS A 185 29.92 3.55 14.54
CA LYS A 185 29.82 4.67 13.58
C LYS A 185 28.73 4.34 12.57
N THR A 186 27.59 5.03 12.65
CA THR A 186 26.37 4.67 11.92
C THR A 186 25.96 5.71 10.89
N LEU A 187 25.59 5.24 9.70
CA LEU A 187 24.93 6.03 8.66
C LEU A 187 23.49 5.54 8.44
N LEU A 188 22.53 6.45 8.38
CA LEU A 188 21.17 6.19 7.92
C LEU A 188 21.00 6.75 6.49
N VAL A 189 20.52 5.92 5.57
CA VAL A 189 20.24 6.28 4.18
C VAL A 189 18.74 6.26 3.94
N GLU A 190 18.17 7.35 3.45
CA GLU A 190 16.73 7.46 3.18
C GLU A 190 16.48 8.24 1.88
N ARG A 191 15.51 7.75 1.09
CA ARG A 191 15.14 8.35 -0.21
C ARG A 191 14.33 9.64 -0.03
N TYR A 192 13.64 9.79 1.09
CA TYR A 192 12.92 11.00 1.47
C TYR A 192 13.84 12.04 2.12
N GLY A 193 13.31 13.24 2.33
CA GLY A 193 14.02 14.36 2.97
C GLY A 193 13.94 14.40 4.49
N LEU A 194 13.30 13.41 5.11
CA LEU A 194 13.07 13.33 6.56
C LEU A 194 12.81 11.87 6.99
N PRO A 195 13.02 11.52 8.28
CA PRO A 195 12.76 10.19 8.80
C PRO A 195 11.26 9.93 9.07
N GLY A 196 10.91 8.71 9.46
CA GLY A 196 9.55 8.28 9.79
C GLY A 196 8.89 7.39 8.73
N GLY A 197 9.43 7.36 7.50
CA GLY A 197 8.98 6.46 6.42
C GLY A 197 7.47 6.46 6.24
N MET A 198 6.81 5.30 6.28
CA MET A 198 5.35 5.22 6.06
C MET A 198 4.51 5.78 7.21
N ALA A 199 5.05 5.90 8.42
CA ALA A 199 4.37 6.59 9.52
C ALA A 199 4.17 8.08 9.18
N THR A 200 5.17 8.71 8.55
CA THR A 200 5.12 10.13 8.18
C THR A 200 4.68 10.37 6.73
N MET A 201 5.33 9.74 5.76
CA MET A 201 5.05 9.92 4.32
C MET A 201 3.72 9.32 3.89
N GLY A 202 3.35 8.19 4.48
CA GLY A 202 2.12 7.47 4.18
C GLY A 202 0.95 7.82 5.09
N LEU A 203 1.16 8.69 6.08
CA LEU A 203 0.19 8.99 7.14
C LEU A 203 -0.29 7.71 7.86
N GLY A 204 0.65 6.79 8.11
CA GLY A 204 0.41 5.49 8.76
C GLY A 204 0.11 5.63 10.25
N SER A 205 -1.10 6.07 10.58
CA SER A 205 -1.65 6.22 11.93
C SER A 205 -2.92 5.36 12.06
N PRO A 206 -3.24 4.78 13.25
CA PRO A 206 -2.53 4.92 14.53
C PRO A 206 -1.49 3.83 14.76
N MET A 207 -0.76 3.93 15.87
CA MET A 207 0.03 2.82 16.43
C MET A 207 -0.93 1.81 17.06
N VAL A 208 -0.98 0.59 16.50
CA VAL A 208 -1.94 -0.46 16.89
C VAL A 208 -1.30 -1.84 16.88
N PRO A 209 -1.88 -2.77 17.64
CA PRO A 209 -1.93 -2.72 19.09
C PRO A 209 -0.52 -2.91 19.62
N PHE A 210 -0.10 -1.98 20.48
CA PHE A 210 1.22 -2.04 21.11
C PHE A 210 1.11 -2.37 22.61
N HIS A 211 -0.12 -2.65 23.08
CA HIS A 211 -0.43 -3.06 24.44
C HIS A 211 -1.15 -4.41 24.45
N HIS A 212 -0.96 -5.17 25.51
CA HIS A 212 -1.76 -6.36 25.86
C HIS A 212 -2.05 -6.31 27.36
N ASP A 213 -3.31 -6.49 27.75
CA ASP A 213 -3.77 -6.37 29.15
C ASP A 213 -3.25 -5.10 29.86
N GLY A 214 -3.28 -3.97 29.16
CA GLY A 214 -2.85 -2.68 29.70
C GLY A 214 -1.34 -2.49 29.83
N LYS A 215 -0.51 -3.44 29.37
CA LYS A 215 0.96 -3.33 29.40
C LYS A 215 1.56 -3.15 28.00
N PRO A 216 2.56 -2.26 27.84
CA PRO A 216 3.21 -2.08 26.55
C PRO A 216 4.06 -3.30 26.17
N LEU A 217 3.93 -3.73 24.91
CA LEU A 217 4.69 -4.83 24.32
C LEU A 217 6.09 -4.41 23.89
N CYS A 218 6.20 -3.16 23.43
CA CYS A 218 7.42 -2.58 22.89
C CYS A 218 7.92 -1.51 23.84
N GLY A 219 9.09 -1.74 24.43
CA GLY A 219 9.81 -0.76 25.26
C GLY A 219 10.92 -0.05 24.48
N GLY A 220 11.95 0.40 25.21
CA GLY A 220 13.15 0.99 24.62
C GLY A 220 12.89 2.22 23.75
N ILE A 221 13.50 2.26 22.56
CA ILE A 221 13.47 3.41 21.66
C ILE A 221 12.05 3.76 21.20
N PHE A 222 11.18 2.76 21.04
CA PHE A 222 9.77 3.02 20.71
C PHE A 222 9.06 3.80 21.81
N LEU A 223 9.21 3.36 23.07
CA LEU A 223 8.56 4.02 24.21
C LEU A 223 9.16 5.41 24.44
N GLU A 224 10.47 5.57 24.27
CA GLU A 224 11.12 6.89 24.30
C GLU A 224 10.55 7.84 23.23
N LEU A 225 10.38 7.38 21.99
CA LEU A 225 9.75 8.18 20.93
C LEU A 225 8.32 8.58 21.32
N LEU A 226 7.54 7.64 21.84
CA LEU A 226 6.16 7.87 22.27
C LEU A 226 6.10 8.91 23.41
N ASP A 227 6.93 8.75 24.43
CA ASP A 227 6.98 9.66 25.59
C ASP A 227 7.34 11.09 25.16
N ARG A 228 8.31 11.24 24.24
CA ARG A 228 8.66 12.54 23.66
C ARG A 228 7.49 13.12 22.86
N LEU A 229 6.84 12.32 22.01
CA LEU A 229 5.69 12.77 21.23
C LEU A 229 4.55 13.26 22.14
N VAL A 230 4.22 12.51 23.19
CA VAL A 230 3.19 12.90 24.16
C VAL A 230 3.59 14.19 24.88
N THR A 231 4.86 14.31 25.29
CA THR A 231 5.40 15.53 25.92
C THR A 231 5.25 16.76 25.02
N PHE A 232 5.44 16.61 23.71
CA PHE A 232 5.28 17.68 22.73
C PHE A 232 3.83 17.87 22.24
N GLY A 233 2.86 17.16 22.81
CA GLY A 233 1.46 17.20 22.37
C GLY A 233 1.24 16.59 20.97
N GLY A 234 2.20 15.79 20.49
CA GLY A 234 2.22 15.13 19.19
C GLY A 234 1.73 13.69 19.20
N ALA A 235 1.31 13.14 20.34
CA ALA A 235 0.60 11.86 20.43
C ALA A 235 -0.38 11.84 21.60
N LEU A 236 -1.39 10.97 21.49
CA LEU A 236 -2.26 10.62 22.62
C LEU A 236 -1.71 9.38 23.32
N TYR A 237 -1.44 9.47 24.62
CA TYR A 237 -0.98 8.31 25.40
C TYR A 237 -2.10 7.25 25.42
N PRO A 238 -1.75 5.96 25.28
CA PRO A 238 -2.72 4.86 25.29
C PRO A 238 -3.48 4.80 26.61
N SER A 239 -4.80 4.72 26.54
CA SER A 239 -5.69 4.62 27.69
C SER A 239 -6.97 3.88 27.31
N PRO A 240 -7.79 3.44 28.28
CA PRO A 240 -9.14 2.94 27.99
C PRO A 240 -9.96 3.93 27.16
N GLU A 241 -9.77 5.23 27.35
CA GLU A 241 -10.45 6.30 26.61
C GLU A 241 -10.00 6.42 25.15
N THR A 242 -8.80 5.92 24.82
CA THR A 242 -8.29 5.87 23.44
C THR A 242 -8.37 4.47 22.82
N ASP A 243 -9.06 3.53 23.47
CA ASP A 243 -9.06 2.10 23.12
C ASP A 243 -7.64 1.51 23.01
N PHE A 244 -6.68 2.05 23.77
CA PHE A 244 -5.25 1.74 23.69
C PHE A 244 -4.63 1.93 22.29
N LEU A 245 -5.29 2.67 21.40
CA LEU A 245 -4.71 3.15 20.15
C LEU A 245 -3.96 4.44 20.41
N THR A 246 -2.84 4.62 19.72
CA THR A 246 -2.05 5.84 19.80
C THR A 246 -1.97 6.50 18.45
N SER A 247 -2.83 7.50 18.25
CA SER A 247 -2.68 8.45 17.16
C SER A 247 -1.56 9.44 17.45
N PHE A 248 -0.87 9.88 16.41
CA PHE A 248 0.23 10.82 16.50
C PHE A 248 0.21 11.80 15.33
N ASP A 249 0.75 13.00 15.52
CA ASP A 249 0.99 13.95 14.43
C ASP A 249 2.20 13.47 13.61
N PRO A 250 2.03 13.19 12.31
CA PRO A 250 3.11 12.71 11.45
C PRO A 250 4.34 13.65 11.39
N GLU A 251 4.12 14.96 11.46
CA GLU A 251 5.21 15.95 11.40
C GLU A 251 6.03 15.93 12.70
N LEU A 252 5.36 15.94 13.85
CA LEU A 252 6.03 15.85 15.16
C LEU A 252 6.74 14.50 15.32
N LEU A 253 6.19 13.41 14.76
CA LEU A 253 6.90 12.13 14.71
C LEU A 253 8.22 12.24 13.94
N SER A 254 8.24 12.90 12.79
CA SER A 254 9.48 13.07 12.03
C SER A 254 10.49 13.99 12.70
N GLU A 255 10.04 15.08 13.33
CA GLU A 255 10.92 15.98 14.09
C GLU A 255 11.54 15.26 15.29
N THR A 256 10.71 14.56 16.07
CA THR A 256 11.20 13.80 17.24
C THR A 256 12.15 12.68 16.82
N ALA A 257 11.84 11.97 15.73
CA ALA A 257 12.74 10.94 15.19
C ALA A 257 14.07 11.53 14.68
N LEU A 258 14.04 12.71 14.07
CA LEU A 258 15.25 13.42 13.63
C LEU A 258 16.13 13.81 14.83
N GLU A 259 15.53 14.43 15.85
CA GLU A 259 16.23 14.79 17.10
C GLU A 259 16.89 13.56 17.75
N MET A 260 16.17 12.45 17.85
CA MET A 260 16.70 11.20 18.42
C MET A 260 17.87 10.62 17.62
N LEU A 261 17.87 10.77 16.29
CA LEU A 261 18.97 10.33 15.43
C LEU A 261 20.20 11.22 15.60
N GLU A 262 20.00 12.54 15.65
CA GLU A 262 21.06 13.53 15.85
C GLU A 262 21.71 13.40 17.23
N GLU A 263 20.91 13.27 18.29
CA GLU A 263 21.38 13.02 19.66
C GLU A 263 22.19 11.72 19.77
N ALA A 264 21.83 10.69 19.01
CA ALA A 264 22.55 9.43 18.97
C ALA A 264 23.86 9.52 18.17
N GLY A 265 24.11 10.61 17.44
CA GLY A 265 25.29 10.80 16.60
C GLY A 265 25.23 10.02 15.28
N VAL A 266 24.02 9.75 14.77
CA VAL A 266 23.83 9.09 13.47
C VAL A 266 24.14 10.07 12.34
N GLU A 267 24.99 9.66 11.39
CA GLU A 267 25.17 10.41 10.15
C GLU A 267 23.96 10.18 9.22
N LEU A 268 23.45 11.25 8.61
CA LEU A 268 22.23 11.21 7.80
C LEU A 268 22.53 11.44 6.32
N LEU A 269 21.99 10.57 5.47
CA LEU A 269 22.04 10.71 4.02
C LEU A 269 20.63 10.62 3.43
N PHE A 270 19.92 11.75 3.46
CA PHE A 270 18.61 11.92 2.85
C PHE A 270 18.67 12.06 1.32
N HIS A 271 17.51 12.00 0.67
CA HIS A 271 17.36 12.09 -0.79
C HIS A 271 18.20 11.07 -1.58
N SER A 272 18.45 9.91 -0.98
CA SER A 272 19.36 8.90 -1.49
C SER A 272 18.68 7.54 -1.59
N TYR A 273 18.58 7.02 -2.81
CA TYR A 273 17.92 5.76 -3.13
C TYR A 273 18.96 4.66 -3.36
N VAL A 274 18.84 3.51 -2.67
CA VAL A 274 19.67 2.34 -2.95
C VAL A 274 19.17 1.68 -4.23
N PHE A 275 19.98 1.73 -5.30
CA PHE A 275 19.59 1.19 -6.60
C PHE A 275 20.28 -0.13 -6.94
N ASP A 276 21.37 -0.48 -6.25
CA ASP A 276 22.12 -1.72 -6.47
C ASP A 276 23.00 -2.07 -5.25
N VAL A 277 23.52 -3.31 -5.19
CA VAL A 277 24.39 -3.79 -4.11
C VAL A 277 25.59 -4.53 -4.69
N HIS A 278 26.79 -4.15 -4.25
CA HIS A 278 28.01 -4.87 -4.60
C HIS A 278 28.33 -5.91 -3.52
N THR A 279 28.25 -7.18 -3.90
CA THR A 279 28.59 -8.35 -3.07
C THR A 279 29.88 -9.01 -3.54
N GLU A 280 30.65 -9.54 -2.59
CA GLU A 280 31.77 -10.45 -2.83
C GLU A 280 31.53 -11.72 -2.02
N GLY A 281 31.23 -12.83 -2.70
CA GLY A 281 30.77 -14.05 -2.06
C GLY A 281 29.48 -13.80 -1.26
N HIS A 282 29.47 -14.17 0.01
CA HIS A 282 28.33 -14.02 0.93
C HIS A 282 28.34 -12.72 1.73
N LYS A 283 29.15 -11.72 1.34
CA LYS A 283 29.28 -10.45 2.04
C LYS A 283 28.96 -9.27 1.15
N ILE A 284 28.13 -8.37 1.66
CA ILE A 284 27.94 -7.05 1.06
C ILE A 284 29.21 -6.24 1.32
N LYS A 285 29.78 -5.66 0.26
CA LYS A 285 30.89 -4.71 0.34
C LYS A 285 30.40 -3.28 0.33
N HIS A 286 29.48 -2.98 -0.58
CA HIS A 286 28.93 -1.64 -0.73
C HIS A 286 27.45 -1.66 -1.07
N LEU A 287 26.69 -0.74 -0.49
CA LEU A 287 25.41 -0.31 -1.08
C LEU A 287 25.69 0.75 -2.14
N LEU A 288 25.07 0.62 -3.32
CA LEU A 288 25.16 1.61 -4.39
C LEU A 288 23.92 2.49 -4.33
N VAL A 289 24.14 3.78 -4.05
CA VAL A 289 23.10 4.78 -3.85
C VAL A 289 23.12 5.84 -4.93
N CYS A 290 21.96 6.38 -5.27
CA CYS A 290 21.82 7.49 -6.21
C CYS A 290 20.97 8.61 -5.63
N GLY A 291 21.32 9.83 -5.98
CA GLY A 291 20.57 11.05 -5.68
C GLY A 291 20.88 12.11 -6.74
N LYS A 292 20.42 13.34 -6.52
CA LYS A 292 20.69 14.45 -7.47
C LYS A 292 22.19 14.75 -7.63
N SER A 293 23.00 14.44 -6.63
CA SER A 293 24.46 14.60 -6.66
C SER A 293 25.20 13.50 -7.44
N GLY A 294 24.48 12.51 -7.98
CA GLY A 294 25.05 11.39 -8.73
C GLY A 294 24.94 10.06 -8.00
N ARG A 295 25.85 9.14 -8.31
CA ARG A 295 25.90 7.78 -7.74
C ARG A 295 27.09 7.64 -6.82
N PHE A 296 26.90 6.98 -5.68
CA PHE A 296 27.93 6.77 -4.67
C PHE A 296 27.86 5.34 -4.12
N ALA A 297 28.97 4.86 -3.57
CA ALA A 297 29.08 3.58 -2.90
C ALA A 297 29.30 3.80 -1.39
N LEU A 298 28.56 3.06 -0.57
CA LEU A 298 28.63 3.14 0.90
C LEU A 298 29.17 1.83 1.46
N GLY A 299 30.35 1.86 2.07
CA GLY A 299 30.96 0.68 2.69
C GLY A 299 30.60 0.56 4.16
N ALA A 300 30.36 -0.66 4.64
CA ALA A 300 30.14 -0.92 6.07
C ALA A 300 30.61 -2.31 6.48
N GLN A 301 30.82 -2.50 7.78
CA GLN A 301 31.07 -3.84 8.33
C GLN A 301 29.77 -4.65 8.38
N VAL A 302 28.69 -4.04 8.88
CA VAL A 302 27.35 -4.61 8.94
C VAL A 302 26.36 -3.67 8.26
N PHE A 303 25.39 -4.24 7.55
CA PHE A 303 24.29 -3.51 6.93
C PHE A 303 22.97 -3.91 7.59
N VAL A 304 22.03 -2.98 7.66
CA VAL A 304 20.62 -3.25 8.03
C VAL A 304 19.73 -2.84 6.88
N ASP A 305 18.96 -3.79 6.34
CA ASP A 305 17.87 -3.53 5.42
C ASP A 305 16.59 -3.19 6.20
N ALA A 306 16.32 -1.89 6.33
CA ALA A 306 15.11 -1.34 6.93
C ALA A 306 14.25 -0.60 5.89
N THR A 307 14.38 -0.97 4.60
CA THR A 307 13.67 -0.33 3.48
C THR A 307 12.17 -0.61 3.50
N GLY A 308 11.74 -1.58 4.30
CA GLY A 308 10.36 -2.02 4.43
C GLY A 308 9.91 -2.94 3.30
N ASP A 309 10.53 -2.86 2.12
CA ASP A 309 10.26 -3.72 0.96
C ASP A 309 11.34 -4.76 0.67
N GLY A 310 12.36 -4.82 1.52
CA GLY A 310 13.51 -5.72 1.38
C GLY A 310 14.35 -5.38 0.15
N ASN A 311 14.41 -4.11 -0.28
CA ASN A 311 15.11 -3.70 -1.49
C ASN A 311 16.61 -4.04 -1.44
N VAL A 312 17.31 -3.79 -0.34
CA VAL A 312 18.73 -4.17 -0.21
C VAL A 312 18.90 -5.68 -0.29
N SER A 313 18.06 -6.42 0.43
CA SER A 313 18.08 -7.89 0.44
C SER A 313 17.85 -8.46 -0.95
N GLY A 314 16.85 -7.96 -1.67
CA GLY A 314 16.53 -8.37 -3.03
C GLY A 314 17.65 -8.05 -4.02
N LEU A 315 18.23 -6.85 -3.96
CA LEU A 315 19.37 -6.46 -4.81
C LEU A 315 20.64 -7.26 -4.51
N ALA A 316 20.84 -7.64 -3.25
CA ALA A 316 21.95 -8.50 -2.83
C ALA A 316 21.74 -9.99 -3.19
N GLY A 317 20.61 -10.35 -3.80
CA GLY A 317 20.29 -11.72 -4.20
C GLY A 317 19.81 -12.62 -3.06
N ALA A 318 19.39 -12.07 -1.91
CA ALA A 318 18.84 -12.86 -0.83
C ALA A 318 17.53 -13.54 -1.28
N PRO A 319 17.38 -14.87 -1.05
CA PRO A 319 16.14 -15.56 -1.37
C PRO A 319 15.00 -14.99 -0.53
N CYS A 320 13.81 -14.93 -1.11
CA CYS A 320 12.58 -14.58 -0.41
C CYS A 320 11.74 -15.84 -0.22
N LEU A 321 10.95 -15.87 0.85
CA LEU A 321 9.94 -16.91 1.02
C LEU A 321 8.96 -16.87 -0.16
N PRO A 322 8.50 -18.04 -0.66
CA PRO A 322 7.54 -18.08 -1.75
C PRO A 322 6.26 -17.35 -1.35
N ASP A 323 5.76 -16.51 -2.25
CA ASP A 323 4.47 -15.85 -2.12
C ASP A 323 3.53 -16.44 -3.17
N ASP A 324 2.65 -17.34 -2.72
CA ASP A 324 1.67 -18.04 -3.56
C ASP A 324 0.41 -17.21 -3.83
N ARG A 325 0.29 -16.02 -3.21
CA ARG A 325 -0.87 -15.15 -3.31
C ARG A 325 -0.98 -14.49 -4.68
N SER A 326 -2.18 -14.52 -5.25
CA SER A 326 -2.56 -13.68 -6.39
C SER A 326 -2.48 -12.19 -6.03
N CYS A 327 -2.46 -11.29 -7.02
CA CYS A 327 -2.44 -9.84 -6.76
C CYS A 327 -3.66 -9.36 -5.94
N GLU A 328 -4.79 -10.06 -6.04
CA GLU A 328 -6.04 -9.77 -5.33
C GLU A 328 -6.06 -10.33 -3.91
N GLU A 329 -5.22 -11.33 -3.64
CA GLU A 329 -5.02 -11.94 -2.31
C GLU A 329 -3.92 -11.25 -1.49
N LYS A 330 -3.18 -10.30 -2.09
CA LYS A 330 -2.21 -9.48 -1.38
C LYS A 330 -2.93 -8.37 -0.61
N LEU A 331 -2.40 -8.05 0.58
CA LEU A 331 -2.91 -6.92 1.35
C LEU A 331 -2.89 -5.63 0.51
N PRO A 332 -3.96 -4.82 0.55
CA PRO A 332 -4.11 -3.70 -0.37
C PRO A 332 -3.08 -2.60 -0.12
N VAL A 333 -2.84 -1.82 -1.17
CA VAL A 333 -2.20 -0.51 -1.07
C VAL A 333 -3.23 0.47 -0.54
N LEU A 334 -2.96 1.11 0.60
CA LEU A 334 -3.90 2.02 1.27
C LEU A 334 -3.56 3.48 1.03
N HIS A 335 -4.58 4.32 0.90
CA HIS A 335 -4.45 5.77 0.79
C HIS A 335 -5.06 6.44 2.01
N HIS A 336 -4.22 7.10 2.80
CA HIS A 336 -4.62 7.83 3.99
C HIS A 336 -4.53 9.32 3.71
N ILE A 337 -5.52 10.10 4.15
CA ILE A 337 -5.55 11.55 4.05
C ILE A 337 -5.62 12.20 5.43
N ARG A 338 -5.01 13.37 5.59
CA ARG A 338 -5.23 14.23 6.75
C ARG A 338 -6.37 15.18 6.44
N VAL A 339 -7.36 15.22 7.32
CA VAL A 339 -8.56 16.03 7.22
C VAL A 339 -8.57 17.02 8.39
N GLY A 340 -8.91 18.27 8.13
CA GLY A 340 -9.08 19.32 9.14
C GLY A 340 -10.47 19.94 9.05
N GLY A 341 -10.81 20.85 9.97
CA GLY A 341 -12.12 21.50 9.98
C GLY A 341 -13.24 20.65 10.58
N VAL A 342 -12.89 19.71 11.46
CA VAL A 342 -13.85 18.81 12.13
C VAL A 342 -14.27 19.41 13.47
N ASP A 343 -15.57 19.46 13.77
CA ASP A 343 -16.05 19.73 15.13
C ASP A 343 -15.83 18.47 15.98
N HIS A 344 -14.73 18.48 16.72
CA HIS A 344 -14.33 17.35 17.56
C HIS A 344 -15.38 16.97 18.62
N ARG A 345 -16.23 17.91 19.07
CA ARG A 345 -17.27 17.62 20.07
C ARG A 345 -18.40 16.76 19.50
N GLU A 346 -18.72 16.95 18.22
CA GLU A 346 -19.70 16.12 17.52
C GLU A 346 -19.04 14.82 17.04
N ALA A 347 -17.86 14.91 16.44
CA ALA A 347 -17.13 13.74 15.95
C ALA A 347 -16.76 12.74 17.06
N GLY A 348 -16.44 13.22 18.28
CA GLY A 348 -16.13 12.37 19.44
C GLY A 348 -17.34 11.61 20.01
N LYS A 349 -18.57 11.94 19.59
CA LYS A 349 -19.79 11.22 19.98
C LYS A 349 -20.15 10.08 19.01
N LEU A 350 -19.49 10.03 17.85
CA LEU A 350 -19.81 9.07 16.80
C LEU A 350 -19.42 7.66 17.24
N THR A 351 -20.36 6.73 17.05
CA THR A 351 -20.13 5.30 17.22
C THR A 351 -19.79 4.64 15.90
N LEU A 352 -19.24 3.42 15.94
CA LEU A 352 -19.09 2.59 14.73
C LEU A 352 -20.41 2.38 13.98
N ALA A 353 -21.54 2.32 14.69
CA ALA A 353 -22.85 2.17 14.09
C ALA A 353 -23.25 3.42 13.29
N ASP A 354 -22.97 4.62 13.82
CA ASP A 354 -23.24 5.88 13.13
C ASP A 354 -22.42 6.00 11.84
N LEU A 355 -21.14 5.63 11.91
CA LEU A 355 -20.24 5.62 10.75
C LEU A 355 -20.67 4.59 9.70
N LYS A 356 -21.13 3.42 10.13
CA LYS A 356 -21.65 2.38 9.24
C LYS A 356 -22.92 2.85 8.54
N ALA A 357 -23.86 3.43 9.27
CA ALA A 357 -25.09 3.98 8.70
C ALA A 357 -24.80 5.11 7.69
N ALA A 358 -23.89 6.04 8.02
CA ALA A 358 -23.46 7.08 7.09
C ALA A 358 -22.84 6.48 5.82
N THR A 359 -22.01 5.44 5.96
CA THR A 359 -21.40 4.72 4.83
C THR A 359 -22.46 4.09 3.93
N GLU A 360 -23.43 3.38 4.52
CA GLU A 360 -24.53 2.74 3.79
C GLU A 360 -25.33 3.77 2.97
N LEU A 361 -25.70 4.90 3.59
CA LEU A 361 -26.39 6.01 2.90
C LEU A 361 -25.57 6.61 1.75
N ALA A 362 -24.26 6.74 1.94
CA ALA A 362 -23.39 7.28 0.90
C ALA A 362 -23.16 6.33 -0.27
N LEU A 363 -23.16 5.02 -0.02
CA LEU A 363 -23.14 4.01 -1.07
C LEU A 363 -24.44 4.03 -1.87
N GLU A 364 -25.59 4.17 -1.21
CA GLU A 364 -26.91 4.33 -1.86
C GLU A 364 -26.95 5.58 -2.76
N ASP A 365 -26.45 6.71 -2.25
CA ASP A 365 -26.38 7.98 -2.98
C ASP A 365 -25.27 8.03 -4.04
N LYS A 366 -24.48 6.97 -4.20
CA LYS A 366 -23.29 6.90 -5.08
C LYS A 366 -22.27 8.01 -4.80
N ALA A 367 -22.23 8.50 -3.57
CA ALA A 367 -21.35 9.58 -3.12
C ALA A 367 -19.97 9.08 -2.69
N LEU A 368 -19.77 7.77 -2.60
CA LEU A 368 -18.53 7.14 -2.17
C LEU A 368 -18.26 5.85 -2.95
N SER A 369 -17.07 5.72 -3.57
CA SER A 369 -16.63 4.48 -4.23
C SER A 369 -15.80 3.56 -3.31
N ALA A 370 -15.60 3.94 -2.05
CA ALA A 370 -14.58 3.39 -1.17
C ALA A 370 -15.03 2.14 -0.39
N ILE A 371 -14.05 1.28 -0.10
CA ILE A 371 -14.15 0.10 0.77
C ILE A 371 -13.55 0.48 2.13
N GLY A 372 -14.36 0.45 3.19
CA GLY A 372 -13.93 0.59 4.59
C GLY A 372 -13.53 2.01 5.01
N ILE A 373 -14.40 2.68 5.77
CA ILE A 373 -14.12 4.03 6.26
C ILE A 373 -13.61 4.00 7.69
N ARG A 374 -12.43 4.60 7.91
CA ARG A 374 -11.77 4.62 9.22
C ARG A 374 -11.27 6.02 9.51
N PHE A 375 -11.56 6.48 10.72
CA PHE A 375 -11.22 7.81 11.21
C PHE A 375 -10.36 7.66 12.45
N HIS A 376 -9.21 8.31 12.45
CA HIS A 376 -8.30 8.32 13.57
C HIS A 376 -8.10 9.76 14.00
N PRO A 377 -8.57 10.17 15.20
CA PRO A 377 -8.36 11.53 15.68
C PRO A 377 -6.87 11.79 15.81
N LEU A 378 -6.42 12.97 15.39
CA LEU A 378 -5.07 13.43 15.67
C LEU A 378 -5.02 14.20 17.00
N PRO A 379 -3.84 14.34 17.62
CA PRO A 379 -3.70 15.09 18.86
C PRO A 379 -4.16 16.55 18.78
N ARG A 380 -4.09 17.16 17.58
CA ARG A 380 -4.65 18.49 17.31
C ARG A 380 -6.16 18.39 17.15
N ALA A 381 -6.89 19.12 17.98
CA ALA A 381 -8.34 19.17 17.93
C ALA A 381 -8.84 19.58 16.53
N GLY A 382 -9.82 18.83 16.03
CA GLY A 382 -10.45 19.08 14.73
C GLY A 382 -9.69 18.54 13.53
N GLU A 383 -8.65 17.72 13.76
CA GLU A 383 -7.93 17.02 12.69
C GLU A 383 -7.97 15.49 12.85
N TYR A 384 -8.05 14.80 11.71
CA TYR A 384 -8.17 13.35 11.63
C TYR A 384 -7.30 12.80 10.51
N VAL A 385 -6.84 11.56 10.66
CA VAL A 385 -6.39 10.73 9.54
C VAL A 385 -7.54 9.84 9.10
N VAL A 386 -7.83 9.83 7.81
CA VAL A 386 -8.93 9.07 7.21
C VAL A 386 -8.39 8.16 6.13
N VAL A 387 -8.77 6.89 6.14
CA VAL A 387 -8.50 5.99 5.02
C VAL A 387 -9.48 6.32 3.92
N SER A 388 -9.00 6.89 2.81
CA SER A 388 -9.85 7.32 1.70
C SER A 388 -9.94 6.31 0.57
N GLY A 389 -9.05 5.32 0.50
CA GLY A 389 -9.09 4.31 -0.54
C GLY A 389 -8.16 3.14 -0.31
N ALA A 390 -8.49 2.03 -0.97
CA ALA A 390 -7.71 0.81 -1.00
C ALA A 390 -7.65 0.29 -2.44
N ALA A 391 -6.50 -0.21 -2.88
CA ALA A 391 -6.35 -0.82 -4.19
C ALA A 391 -5.57 -2.15 -4.09
N PRO A 392 -6.00 -3.21 -4.81
CA PRO A 392 -5.16 -4.40 -5.00
C PRO A 392 -3.84 -4.01 -5.66
N GLY A 393 -2.76 -4.63 -5.24
CA GLY A 393 -1.48 -4.37 -5.85
C GLY A 393 -0.29 -4.88 -5.06
N HIS A 394 0.79 -5.20 -5.78
CA HIS A 394 2.04 -5.56 -5.16
C HIS A 394 2.91 -4.32 -4.94
N GLY A 395 3.39 -4.13 -3.71
CA GLY A 395 4.29 -3.03 -3.35
C GLY A 395 5.64 -2.96 -4.07
N LEU A 396 6.00 -3.97 -4.86
CA LEU A 396 7.22 -4.00 -5.67
C LEU A 396 6.97 -3.60 -7.13
N SER A 397 5.70 -3.47 -7.54
CA SER A 397 5.32 -3.09 -8.90
C SER A 397 5.15 -1.58 -8.97
N VAL A 398 6.03 -0.91 -9.71
CA VAL A 398 5.92 0.53 -10.01
C VAL A 398 4.56 0.88 -10.60
N GLY A 399 4.03 0.02 -11.49
CA GLY A 399 2.71 0.19 -12.08
C GLY A 399 1.57 0.11 -11.05
N ASN A 400 1.63 -0.84 -10.12
CA ASN A 400 0.62 -0.95 -9.05
C ASN A 400 0.69 0.22 -8.07
N LEU A 401 1.90 0.63 -7.66
CA LEU A 401 2.09 1.81 -6.81
C LEU A 401 1.54 3.08 -7.49
N THR A 402 1.83 3.26 -8.78
CA THR A 402 1.32 4.40 -9.57
C THR A 402 -0.20 4.39 -9.64
N ARG A 403 -0.80 3.22 -9.93
CA ARG A 403 -2.26 3.06 -9.96
C ARG A 403 -2.89 3.35 -8.60
N GLY A 404 -2.32 2.81 -7.52
CA GLY A 404 -2.80 3.03 -6.16
C GLY A 404 -2.78 4.52 -5.79
N GLU A 405 -1.71 5.24 -6.15
CA GLU A 405 -1.59 6.68 -5.90
C GLU A 405 -2.65 7.50 -6.65
N VAL A 406 -2.88 7.20 -7.92
CA VAL A 406 -3.91 7.88 -8.73
C VAL A 406 -5.30 7.61 -8.17
N LEU A 407 -5.65 6.34 -7.93
CA LEU A 407 -6.96 5.96 -7.41
C LEU A 407 -7.21 6.54 -6.02
N GLY A 408 -6.22 6.46 -5.12
CA GLY A 408 -6.31 7.01 -3.77
C GLY A 408 -6.58 8.51 -3.75
N ARG A 409 -5.94 9.27 -4.66
CA ARG A 409 -6.17 10.73 -4.79
C ARG A 409 -7.54 11.08 -5.35
N HIS A 410 -8.08 10.28 -6.26
CA HIS A 410 -9.47 10.46 -6.71
C HIS A 410 -10.44 10.19 -5.56
N ALA A 411 -10.25 9.08 -4.86
CA ALA A 411 -11.08 8.68 -3.72
C ALA A 411 -10.99 9.68 -2.54
N ALA A 412 -9.86 10.38 -2.37
CA ALA A 412 -9.74 11.46 -1.39
C ALA A 412 -10.75 12.59 -1.61
N GLY A 413 -11.01 12.96 -2.87
CA GLY A 413 -12.02 13.99 -3.19
C GLY A 413 -13.43 13.55 -2.83
N GLU A 414 -13.78 12.31 -3.18
CA GLU A 414 -15.05 11.68 -2.82
C GLU A 414 -15.22 11.57 -1.30
N MET A 415 -14.16 11.16 -0.59
CA MET A 415 -14.15 11.05 0.86
C MET A 415 -14.45 12.38 1.56
N ILE A 416 -13.90 13.51 1.08
CA ILE A 416 -14.23 14.82 1.64
C ILE A 416 -15.69 15.21 1.39
N HIS A 417 -16.23 14.91 0.20
CA HIS A 417 -17.63 15.16 -0.10
C HIS A 417 -18.56 14.33 0.79
N PHE A 418 -18.25 13.05 0.93
CA PHE A 418 -18.92 12.13 1.84
C PHE A 418 -18.92 12.67 3.27
N LEU A 419 -17.73 13.02 3.79
CA LEU A 419 -17.56 13.51 5.15
C LEU A 419 -18.45 14.72 5.44
N ARG A 420 -18.43 15.71 4.56
CA ARG A 420 -19.23 16.93 4.71
C ARG A 420 -20.74 16.70 4.69
N LYS A 421 -21.20 15.70 3.94
CA LYS A 421 -22.63 15.49 3.70
C LYS A 421 -23.26 14.51 4.69
N TYR A 422 -22.53 13.47 5.10
CA TYR A 422 -23.12 12.34 5.83
C TYR A 422 -22.56 12.13 7.23
N VAL A 423 -21.42 12.74 7.58
CA VAL A 423 -20.76 12.47 8.86
C VAL A 423 -20.90 13.69 9.79
N PRO A 424 -21.69 13.59 10.87
CA PRO A 424 -21.88 14.69 11.82
C PRO A 424 -20.55 15.23 12.36
N GLY A 425 -20.41 16.55 12.41
CA GLY A 425 -19.19 17.22 12.83
C GLY A 425 -18.15 17.40 11.72
N PHE A 426 -18.36 16.86 10.52
CA PHE A 426 -17.45 17.02 9.38
C PHE A 426 -17.98 18.00 8.32
N ASP A 427 -19.02 18.79 8.60
CA ASP A 427 -19.65 19.71 7.64
C ASP A 427 -18.67 20.74 7.04
N GLN A 428 -17.65 21.12 7.81
CA GLN A 428 -16.58 22.04 7.39
C GLN A 428 -15.27 21.33 7.06
N ALA A 429 -15.28 20.00 6.96
CA ALA A 429 -14.07 19.20 6.76
C ALA A 429 -13.36 19.59 5.48
N TYR A 430 -12.04 19.66 5.46
CA TYR A 430 -11.25 19.90 4.25
C TYR A 430 -10.01 19.02 4.23
N LEU A 431 -9.53 18.73 3.03
CA LEU A 431 -8.30 17.98 2.84
C LEU A 431 -7.10 18.84 3.25
N VAL A 432 -6.44 18.48 4.35
CA VAL A 432 -5.19 19.11 4.79
C VAL A 432 -4.02 18.59 3.97
N ARG A 433 -3.93 17.26 3.81
CA ARG A 433 -2.78 16.63 3.14
C ARG A 433 -3.12 15.27 2.54
N ASN A 434 -2.68 15.05 1.30
CA ASN A 434 -2.51 13.72 0.70
C ASN A 434 -1.18 13.11 1.15
N PRO A 435 -1.05 11.78 1.19
CA PRO A 435 0.23 11.15 1.48
C PRO A 435 1.22 11.47 0.35
N ILE A 436 2.51 11.44 0.68
CA ILE A 436 3.60 11.56 -0.31
C ILE A 436 3.74 10.24 -1.07
N GLN A 437 3.43 9.12 -0.39
CA GLN A 437 3.34 7.80 -0.98
C GLN A 437 2.22 7.02 -0.32
N THR A 438 1.41 6.35 -1.14
CA THR A 438 0.51 5.29 -0.67
C THR A 438 1.18 4.23 0.22
N GLN A 439 0.41 3.73 1.17
CA GLN A 439 0.85 2.73 2.13
C GLN A 439 0.91 1.33 1.53
N VAL A 440 2.06 0.69 1.72
CA VAL A 440 2.30 -0.67 1.26
C VAL A 440 2.27 -1.60 2.45
N ARG A 441 1.41 -2.61 2.37
CA ARG A 441 1.26 -3.63 3.41
C ARG A 441 2.14 -4.86 3.13
N GLU A 442 2.23 -5.28 1.87
CA GLU A 442 2.92 -6.52 1.47
C GLU A 442 4.02 -6.30 0.41
N THR A 443 5.19 -6.92 0.63
CA THR A 443 6.38 -6.88 -0.26
C THR A 443 7.18 -8.19 -0.17
N ARG A 444 8.51 -8.14 -0.19
CA ARG A 444 9.36 -9.30 0.10
C ARG A 444 9.27 -9.69 1.57
N HIS A 445 9.28 -11.00 1.81
CA HIS A 445 9.66 -11.62 3.08
C HIS A 445 10.98 -12.33 2.86
N VAL A 446 12.07 -11.78 3.41
CA VAL A 446 13.41 -12.31 3.19
C VAL A 446 13.54 -13.64 3.91
N SER A 447 14.04 -14.67 3.23
CA SER A 447 14.25 -15.98 3.82
C SER A 447 15.41 -15.91 4.84
N GLY A 448 15.05 -16.06 6.11
CA GLY A 448 15.97 -15.98 7.25
C GLY A 448 16.41 -17.35 7.76
N ALA A 449 17.42 -17.32 8.63
CA ALA A 449 17.94 -18.50 9.34
C ALA A 449 16.93 -19.06 10.36
N GLY A 450 15.95 -18.25 10.75
CA GLY A 450 14.70 -18.67 11.36
C GLY A 450 13.53 -17.99 10.65
N THR A 451 12.31 -18.38 10.99
CA THR A 451 11.08 -17.81 10.43
C THR A 451 10.08 -17.63 11.57
N VAL A 452 9.48 -16.44 11.67
CA VAL A 452 8.37 -16.21 12.60
C VAL A 452 7.16 -17.01 12.12
N SER A 453 6.53 -17.78 13.00
CA SER A 453 5.32 -18.56 12.72
C SER A 453 4.19 -18.24 13.70
N GLU A 454 2.98 -18.57 13.30
CA GLU A 454 1.76 -18.44 14.10
C GLU A 454 1.78 -19.40 15.32
N ALA A 455 2.54 -20.49 15.20
CA ALA A 455 2.76 -21.47 16.25
C ALA A 455 3.89 -21.08 17.22
N ASP A 456 4.53 -19.91 17.02
CA ASP A 456 5.61 -19.43 17.89
C ASP A 456 5.03 -18.94 19.23
N ILE A 457 4.74 -19.92 20.09
CA ILE A 457 4.32 -19.76 21.47
C ILE A 457 5.61 -19.84 22.34
N PRO A 458 5.75 -19.01 23.39
CA PRO A 458 7.03 -18.81 24.06
C PRO A 458 7.64 -20.10 24.64
N GLY A 459 8.91 -20.35 24.32
CA GLY A 459 9.61 -21.58 24.68
C GLY A 459 11.12 -21.56 24.38
N GLU A 460 11.77 -20.40 24.56
CA GLU A 460 13.22 -20.11 24.40
C GLU A 460 13.63 -19.44 23.04
N ASP A 461 14.67 -18.59 23.09
CA ASP A 461 15.31 -17.85 21.96
C ASP A 461 14.55 -16.70 21.24
N GLY A 462 13.63 -16.03 21.94
CA GLY A 462 12.98 -14.80 21.48
C GLY A 462 13.73 -13.50 21.75
N VAL A 463 13.56 -12.48 20.91
CA VAL A 463 14.10 -11.11 21.13
C VAL A 463 13.04 -10.03 21.26
N LEU A 464 11.81 -10.30 20.82
CA LEU A 464 10.71 -9.33 20.87
C LEU A 464 9.36 -10.06 20.94
N TRP A 465 8.38 -9.44 21.58
CA TRP A 465 6.98 -9.86 21.56
C TRP A 465 6.21 -9.15 20.45
N ALA A 466 5.29 -9.85 19.80
CA ALA A 466 4.30 -9.27 18.90
C ALA A 466 2.92 -9.84 19.21
N LEU A 467 1.88 -9.18 18.72
CA LEU A 467 0.50 -9.70 18.77
C LEU A 467 0.08 -10.14 17.39
N LEU A 468 -0.68 -11.23 17.34
CA LEU A 468 -1.25 -11.77 16.11
C LEU A 468 -2.77 -11.85 16.24
N PRO A 469 -3.55 -11.23 15.32
CA PRO A 469 -5.00 -11.36 15.31
C PRO A 469 -5.43 -12.78 14.96
N GLN A 470 -6.32 -13.35 15.75
CA GLN A 470 -7.08 -14.54 15.38
C GLN A 470 -8.11 -14.12 14.33
N SER A 471 -7.97 -14.67 13.13
CA SER A 471 -8.97 -14.60 12.08
C SER A 471 -9.21 -15.99 11.52
N GLU A 472 -10.48 -16.37 11.36
CA GLU A 472 -10.88 -17.61 10.70
C GLU A 472 -10.82 -17.50 9.16
N GLU A 473 -10.62 -16.29 8.59
CA GLU A 473 -10.60 -16.05 7.15
C GLU A 473 -9.24 -15.52 6.65
N PRO A 474 -8.77 -15.95 5.46
CA PRO A 474 -7.57 -15.40 4.86
C PRO A 474 -7.75 -13.92 4.52
N PRO A 475 -6.67 -13.12 4.56
CA PRO A 475 -6.77 -11.69 4.34
C PRO A 475 -7.29 -11.37 2.92
N SER A 476 -8.47 -10.73 2.81
CA SER A 476 -9.08 -10.25 1.57
C SER A 476 -9.20 -8.71 1.54
N ILE A 477 -9.21 -8.10 0.35
CA ILE A 477 -9.35 -6.64 0.14
C ILE A 477 -10.55 -6.02 0.88
N THR A 478 -11.60 -6.81 1.13
CA THR A 478 -12.84 -6.40 1.82
C THR A 478 -12.82 -6.70 3.31
N ALA A 479 -11.94 -7.59 3.78
CA ALA A 479 -11.86 -7.96 5.18
C ALA A 479 -11.18 -6.85 5.98
N ASP A 480 -11.82 -6.51 7.09
CA ASP A 480 -11.37 -5.53 8.07
C ASP A 480 -10.05 -5.98 8.74
N HIS A 481 -8.92 -5.83 8.04
CA HIS A 481 -7.59 -6.25 8.49
C HIS A 481 -7.05 -5.44 9.66
N THR A 482 -7.84 -4.52 10.19
CA THR A 482 -7.50 -3.79 11.40
C THR A 482 -8.59 -3.94 12.46
N GLY A 483 -9.81 -4.35 12.13
CA GLY A 483 -10.83 -4.77 13.09
C GLY A 483 -10.40 -5.95 13.95
N GLY A 484 -9.58 -6.86 13.42
CA GLY A 484 -8.92 -7.89 14.22
C GLY A 484 -7.84 -7.36 15.19
N TRP A 485 -7.39 -6.11 15.01
CA TRP A 485 -6.34 -5.46 15.81
C TRP A 485 -6.87 -4.43 16.81
N LEU A 486 -8.16 -4.14 16.75
CA LEU A 486 -8.83 -3.19 17.62
C LEU A 486 -9.48 -3.96 18.78
N SER A 487 -9.01 -3.72 20.00
CA SER A 487 -9.81 -4.04 21.18
C SER A 487 -10.97 -3.05 21.23
N HIS A 488 -12.21 -3.55 21.30
CA HIS A 488 -13.38 -2.72 21.54
C HIS A 488 -13.91 -3.06 22.94
N ASN A 489 -14.06 -2.03 23.79
CA ASN A 489 -14.72 -2.12 25.10
C ASN A 489 -14.09 -3.10 26.11
N GLY A 490 -12.76 -3.21 26.17
CA GLY A 490 -12.08 -3.97 27.24
C GLY A 490 -12.42 -5.46 27.30
N LYS A 491 -12.94 -6.04 26.21
CA LYS A 491 -12.98 -7.50 26.04
C LYS A 491 -11.59 -7.97 25.61
N PRO A 492 -11.13 -9.14 26.11
CA PRO A 492 -9.82 -9.67 25.74
C PRO A 492 -9.75 -9.73 24.22
N SER A 493 -8.78 -8.99 23.69
CA SER A 493 -8.50 -8.96 22.27
C SER A 493 -8.38 -10.39 21.77
N THR A 494 -8.96 -10.71 20.61
CA THR A 494 -8.71 -11.94 19.84
C THR A 494 -7.25 -12.04 19.36
N LEU A 495 -6.32 -11.33 20.02
CA LEU A 495 -4.92 -11.21 19.68
C LEU A 495 -4.13 -12.21 20.53
N HIS A 496 -3.41 -13.10 19.85
CA HIS A 496 -2.53 -14.08 20.45
C HIS A 496 -1.09 -13.54 20.49
N PRO A 497 -0.39 -13.54 21.64
CA PRO A 497 0.99 -13.12 21.71
C PRO A 497 1.92 -14.15 21.06
N ILE A 498 2.80 -13.67 20.18
CA ILE A 498 3.85 -14.47 19.55
C ILE A 498 5.22 -13.88 19.85
N VAL A 499 6.26 -14.68 19.66
CA VAL A 499 7.65 -14.29 19.86
C VAL A 499 8.37 -14.18 18.53
N ILE A 500 9.16 -13.12 18.36
CA ILE A 500 10.03 -12.95 17.19
C ILE A 500 11.41 -13.52 17.54
N PRO A 501 11.86 -14.62 16.90
CA PRO A 501 13.21 -15.16 17.06
C PRO A 501 14.25 -14.25 16.39
N TYR A 502 15.43 -14.12 16.99
CA TYR A 502 16.51 -13.29 16.43
C TYR A 502 16.92 -13.71 15.01
N LEU A 503 16.96 -15.02 14.75
CA LEU A 503 17.39 -15.55 13.46
C LEU A 503 16.41 -15.24 12.31
N SER A 504 15.19 -14.79 12.59
CA SER A 504 14.28 -14.27 11.55
C SER A 504 14.76 -12.96 10.91
N LEU A 505 15.63 -12.22 11.61
CA LEU A 505 16.26 -11.00 11.11
C LEU A 505 17.53 -11.29 10.28
N VAL A 506 18.05 -12.53 10.29
CA VAL A 506 19.33 -12.90 9.66
C VAL A 506 19.07 -13.63 8.34
N PRO A 507 19.34 -13.04 7.17
CA PRO A 507 19.15 -13.69 5.87
C PRO A 507 19.95 -14.99 5.74
N ASN A 508 19.45 -15.97 4.98
CA ASN A 508 20.10 -17.28 4.87
C ASN A 508 21.48 -17.28 4.22
N ILE A 509 21.72 -16.40 3.25
CA ILE A 509 22.94 -16.43 2.44
C ILE A 509 23.92 -15.29 2.72
N LEU A 510 23.49 -14.20 3.39
CA LEU A 510 24.32 -13.02 3.62
C LEU A 510 24.88 -13.04 5.05
N GLU A 511 26.19 -12.87 5.18
CA GLU A 511 26.86 -12.96 6.48
C GLU A 511 26.83 -11.66 7.28
N ASN A 512 26.72 -10.51 6.62
CA ASN A 512 26.81 -9.19 7.23
C ASN A 512 25.60 -8.29 6.97
N LEU A 513 24.45 -8.88 6.69
CA LEU A 513 23.16 -8.18 6.57
C LEU A 513 22.23 -8.61 7.70
N LEU A 514 21.53 -7.65 8.28
CA LEU A 514 20.34 -7.85 9.11
C LEU A 514 19.14 -7.22 8.39
N VAL A 515 17.96 -7.80 8.56
CA VAL A 515 16.70 -7.29 8.00
C VAL A 515 15.86 -6.77 9.15
N ALA A 516 15.21 -5.62 8.96
CA ALA A 516 14.40 -4.98 9.97
C ALA A 516 13.03 -4.52 9.45
N GLY A 517 12.05 -4.51 10.35
CA GLY A 517 10.66 -4.18 10.04
C GLY A 517 9.90 -5.34 9.41
N ARG A 518 8.86 -5.02 8.63
CA ARG A 518 7.89 -6.00 8.11
C ARG A 518 8.41 -7.01 7.08
N CYS A 519 9.66 -6.90 6.64
CA CYS A 519 10.24 -7.73 5.59
C CYS A 519 11.16 -8.84 6.11
N ILE A 520 11.24 -9.03 7.43
CA ILE A 520 11.92 -10.17 8.05
C ILE A 520 11.27 -11.50 7.67
N SER A 521 11.94 -12.61 7.97
CA SER A 521 11.44 -13.95 7.64
C SER A 521 10.22 -14.31 8.50
N ALA A 522 9.04 -14.38 7.88
CA ALA A 522 7.80 -14.75 8.55
C ALA A 522 6.88 -15.59 7.65
N SER A 523 6.15 -16.52 8.26
CA SER A 523 5.07 -17.23 7.59
C SER A 523 3.95 -16.28 7.20
N ARG A 524 3.11 -16.73 6.26
CA ARG A 524 2.00 -15.94 5.72
C ARG A 524 1.06 -15.41 6.81
N GLY A 525 0.60 -16.27 7.72
CA GLY A 525 -0.31 -15.87 8.79
C GLY A 525 0.39 -15.19 9.96
N ALA A 526 1.72 -15.30 10.13
CA ALA A 526 2.46 -14.51 11.13
C ALA A 526 2.80 -13.08 10.65
N SER A 527 2.95 -12.88 9.34
CA SER A 527 3.33 -11.60 8.74
C SER A 527 2.50 -10.38 9.17
N PRO A 528 1.19 -10.47 9.46
CA PRO A 528 0.41 -9.34 9.94
C PRO A 528 0.92 -8.76 11.27
N ALA A 529 1.49 -9.58 12.16
CA ALA A 529 2.12 -9.18 13.43
C ALA A 529 3.27 -8.19 13.26
N LEU A 530 3.89 -8.17 12.08
CA LEU A 530 5.07 -7.36 11.82
C LEU A 530 4.74 -5.98 11.27
N LEU A 531 3.46 -5.69 11.00
CA LEU A 531 3.01 -4.44 10.39
C LEU A 531 2.80 -3.31 11.42
N SER A 532 2.78 -3.64 12.71
CA SER A 532 2.64 -2.66 13.79
C SER A 532 3.89 -1.76 13.88
N LEU A 533 3.66 -0.46 14.07
CA LEU A 533 4.73 0.52 14.22
C LEU A 533 5.70 0.15 15.36
N GLY A 534 5.15 -0.21 16.53
CA GLY A 534 5.93 -0.58 17.70
C GLY A 534 6.78 -1.81 17.45
N VAL A 535 6.20 -2.85 16.85
CA VAL A 535 6.92 -4.08 16.50
C VAL A 535 8.03 -3.79 15.48
N CYS A 536 7.75 -3.00 14.44
CA CYS A 536 8.76 -2.57 13.47
C CYS A 536 9.94 -1.83 14.15
N MET A 537 9.66 -0.89 15.05
CA MET A 537 10.70 -0.20 15.82
C MET A 537 11.46 -1.14 16.74
N GLY A 538 10.78 -2.08 17.41
CA GLY A 538 11.42 -3.10 18.23
C GLY A 538 12.39 -3.97 17.42
N ILE A 539 11.96 -4.48 16.27
CA ILE A 539 12.83 -5.24 15.33
C ILE A 539 14.02 -4.38 14.91
N GLY A 540 13.77 -3.10 14.63
CA GLY A 540 14.81 -2.12 14.33
C GLY A 540 15.87 -2.03 15.45
N GLN A 541 15.43 -1.79 16.68
CA GLN A 541 16.32 -1.70 17.84
C GLN A 541 17.13 -2.99 18.06
N VAL A 542 16.52 -4.16 17.88
CA VAL A 542 17.19 -5.46 17.90
C VAL A 542 18.28 -5.50 16.83
N ALA A 543 17.95 -5.18 15.57
CA ALA A 543 18.89 -5.22 14.45
C ALA A 543 20.07 -4.26 14.65
N GLY A 544 19.81 -3.02 15.08
CA GLY A 544 20.84 -2.01 15.35
C GLY A 544 21.78 -2.43 16.48
N THR A 545 21.22 -2.92 17.59
CA THR A 545 22.01 -3.43 18.73
C THR A 545 22.84 -4.64 18.32
N ALA A 546 22.25 -5.60 17.60
CA ALA A 546 22.95 -6.78 17.11
C ALA A 546 24.09 -6.41 16.14
N ALA A 547 23.89 -5.42 15.27
CA ALA A 547 24.94 -4.93 14.36
C ALA A 547 26.13 -4.33 15.12
N ALA A 548 25.87 -3.48 16.12
CA ALA A 548 26.92 -2.87 16.94
C ALA A 548 27.68 -3.91 17.79
N LEU A 549 26.96 -4.88 18.36
CA LEU A 549 27.56 -6.00 19.09
C LEU A 549 28.38 -6.90 18.16
N SER A 550 27.89 -7.20 16.97
CA SER A 550 28.60 -7.99 15.95
C SER A 550 29.93 -7.33 15.57
N ARG A 551 29.91 -6.00 15.36
CA ARG A 551 31.11 -5.22 15.07
C ARG A 551 32.11 -5.22 16.23
N SER A 552 31.65 -4.93 17.45
CA SER A 552 32.54 -4.81 18.63
C SER A 552 33.14 -6.15 19.05
N SER A 553 32.37 -7.24 18.94
CA SER A 553 32.84 -8.60 19.25
C SER A 553 33.53 -9.31 18.08
N ARG A 554 33.47 -8.73 16.87
CA ARG A 554 33.94 -9.35 15.60
C ARG A 554 33.27 -10.70 15.32
N ILE A 555 32.02 -10.84 15.73
CA ILE A 555 31.18 -12.02 15.49
C ILE A 555 30.19 -11.68 14.39
N ALA A 556 30.03 -12.54 13.39
CA ALA A 556 29.01 -12.34 12.37
C ALA A 556 27.60 -12.34 13.00
N PRO A 557 26.65 -11.51 12.55
CA PRO A 557 25.29 -11.47 13.08
C PRO A 557 24.63 -12.83 13.32
N ARG A 558 24.80 -13.80 12.41
CA ARG A 558 24.29 -15.18 12.54
C ARG A 558 24.77 -15.91 13.78
N ASN A 559 26.01 -15.64 14.20
CA ASN A 559 26.68 -16.34 15.29
C ASN A 559 26.68 -15.53 16.58
N LEU A 560 25.97 -14.39 16.62
CA LEU A 560 25.91 -13.55 17.80
C LEU A 560 25.20 -14.28 18.95
N PRO A 561 25.82 -14.42 20.14
CA PRO A 561 25.18 -15.10 21.25
C PRO A 561 23.89 -14.37 21.69
N ILE A 562 22.75 -15.04 21.57
CA ILE A 562 21.44 -14.42 21.83
C ILE A 562 21.33 -13.90 23.27
N GLY A 563 21.87 -14.61 24.26
CA GLY A 563 21.87 -14.15 25.65
C GLY A 563 22.68 -12.86 25.90
N LEU A 564 23.69 -12.58 25.07
CA LEU A 564 24.38 -11.28 25.10
C LEU A 564 23.45 -10.18 24.56
N LEU A 565 22.83 -10.41 23.41
CA LEU A 565 21.90 -9.48 22.78
C LEU A 565 20.72 -9.17 23.70
N GLN A 566 20.02 -10.19 24.20
CA GLN A 566 18.89 -10.04 25.12
C GLN A 566 19.23 -9.21 26.36
N ARG A 567 20.40 -9.44 26.97
CA ARG A 567 20.85 -8.69 28.14
C ARG A 567 21.03 -7.20 27.84
N VAL A 568 21.64 -6.87 26.70
CA VAL A 568 21.79 -5.47 26.28
C VAL A 568 20.43 -4.84 26.00
N LEU A 569 19.53 -5.54 25.31
CA LEU A 569 18.18 -5.05 25.02
C LEU A 569 17.36 -4.80 26.30
N ARG A 570 17.44 -5.70 27.29
CA ARG A 570 16.80 -5.49 28.61
C ARG A 570 17.36 -4.27 29.33
N ASN A 571 18.67 -4.08 29.31
CA ASN A 571 19.30 -2.88 29.88
C ASN A 571 18.89 -1.59 29.15
N GLN A 572 18.47 -1.69 27.90
CA GLN A 572 17.91 -0.59 27.11
C GLN A 572 16.39 -0.46 27.25
N GLY A 573 15.79 -1.13 28.23
CA GLY A 573 14.35 -1.02 28.53
C GLY A 573 13.44 -1.78 27.58
N MET A 574 13.95 -2.71 26.76
CA MET A 574 13.09 -3.59 25.96
C MET A 574 12.51 -4.74 26.79
N LEU A 575 11.24 -5.04 26.53
CA LEU A 575 10.58 -6.23 27.06
C LEU A 575 10.99 -7.45 26.22
N VAL A 576 12.02 -8.15 26.68
CA VAL A 576 12.56 -9.34 25.98
C VAL A 576 11.93 -10.61 26.56
N PRO A 577 11.43 -11.55 25.72
CA PRO A 577 10.94 -12.85 26.17
C PRO A 577 11.96 -13.57 27.08
N GLN A 578 11.47 -14.28 28.09
CA GLN A 578 12.31 -15.07 29.01
C GLN A 578 12.06 -16.57 28.81
N GLN A 579 13.10 -17.38 28.99
CA GLN A 579 12.99 -18.84 28.96
C GLN A 579 11.98 -19.30 30.04
N GLY A 580 11.07 -20.21 29.68
CA GLY A 580 10.06 -20.76 30.59
C GLY A 580 8.87 -19.85 30.92
N VAL A 581 8.78 -18.65 30.33
CA VAL A 581 7.64 -17.74 30.51
C VAL A 581 6.72 -17.84 29.29
N SER A 582 5.60 -18.55 29.43
CA SER A 582 4.65 -18.85 28.35
C SER A 582 3.62 -17.73 28.07
N ALA A 583 3.66 -16.65 28.83
CA ALA A 583 2.71 -15.54 28.73
C ALA A 583 3.42 -14.19 28.74
N LEU A 584 2.75 -13.16 28.21
CA LEU A 584 3.23 -11.79 28.37
C LEU A 584 3.32 -11.42 29.86
N PRO A 585 4.40 -10.75 30.31
CA PRO A 585 4.62 -10.40 31.72
C PRO A 585 3.55 -9.54 32.36
#